data_AF-A0A7V1HXU0-F1
#
_entry.id   AF-A0A7V1HXU0-F1
#
_cell.length_a   1.000
_cell.length_b   1.000
_cell.length_c   1.000
_cell.angle_alpha   90.00
_cell.angle_beta   90.00
_cell.angle_gamma   90.00
#
_symmetry.space_group_name_H-M   'P 1'
#
loop_
_entity.id
_entity.type
_entity.pdbx_description
1 polymer ?
#
loop_
_entity_poly.entity_id
_entity_poly.type
_entity_poly.pdbx_seq_one_letter_code
_entity_poly.pdbx_strand_id
1 'polypeptide(L)'
;MRRSSKRVKDTIAEGYGRKRYKSDFIKFLVYAHASCDETVSHLNMISDIYYPEKPLINLIEDYEILGRKINKFINYVENNWK
;
A
#
# COMPACT_ATOMS: atom_id res chain seq x y z
N MET A 1 2.91 11.91 4.09
CA MET A 1 2.98 10.76 5.01
C MET A 1 1.66 10.39 5.71
N ARG A 2 1.08 11.17 6.66
CA ARG A 2 -0.17 10.75 7.38
C ARG A 2 -1.34 10.40 6.46
N ARG A 3 -1.50 11.16 5.38
CA ARG A 3 -2.56 10.94 4.39
C ARG A 3 -2.31 9.67 3.57
N SER A 4 -1.09 9.47 3.06
CA SER A 4 -0.73 8.33 2.22
C SER A 4 -0.82 7.02 3.01
N SER A 5 -0.27 6.98 4.23
CA SER A 5 -0.32 5.78 5.09
C SER A 5 -1.74 5.39 5.47
N LYS A 6 -2.58 6.37 5.83
CA LYS A 6 -3.99 6.14 6.17
C LYS A 6 -4.79 5.66 4.93
N ARG A 7 -4.47 6.20 3.74
CA ARG A 7 -5.14 5.81 2.51
C ARG A 7 -4.95 4.34 2.14
N VAL A 8 -3.82 3.71 2.49
CA VAL A 8 -3.58 2.28 2.21
C VAL A 8 -4.72 1.43 2.77
N LYS A 9 -5.02 1.54 4.08
CA LYS A 9 -6.08 0.73 4.70
C LYS A 9 -7.49 1.15 4.26
N ASP A 10 -7.71 2.46 4.08
CA ASP A 10 -9.03 3.00 3.78
C ASP A 10 -9.47 2.58 2.36
N THR A 11 -8.56 2.57 1.39
CA THR A 11 -8.84 2.12 0.01
C THR A 11 -9.02 0.61 -0.10
N ILE A 12 -8.31 -0.20 0.69
CA ILE A 12 -8.57 -1.66 0.77
C ILE A 12 -9.99 -1.91 1.29
N ALA A 13 -10.38 -1.24 2.39
CA ALA A 13 -11.71 -1.40 2.98
C ALA A 13 -12.82 -0.94 2.02
N GLU A 14 -12.64 0.20 1.36
CA GLU A 14 -13.58 0.70 0.36
C GLU A 14 -13.69 -0.23 -0.86
N GLY A 15 -12.56 -0.71 -1.37
CA GLY A 15 -12.53 -1.67 -2.46
C GLY A 15 -13.29 -2.95 -2.12
N TYR A 16 -13.09 -3.48 -0.91
CA TYR A 16 -13.83 -4.65 -0.43
C TYR A 16 -15.34 -4.39 -0.30
N GLY A 17 -15.76 -3.17 0.03
CA GLY A 17 -17.16 -2.75 0.00
C GLY A 17 -17.74 -2.75 -1.42
N ARG A 18 -16.90 -2.53 -2.44
CA ARG A 18 -17.26 -2.52 -3.87
C ARG A 18 -17.02 -3.84 -4.59
N LYS A 19 -16.68 -4.92 -3.85
CA LYS A 19 -16.32 -6.25 -4.40
C LYS A 19 -17.35 -6.89 -5.34
N ARG A 20 -18.60 -6.41 -5.36
CA ARG A 20 -19.61 -6.81 -6.35
C ARG A 20 -19.13 -6.56 -7.78
N TYR A 21 -18.42 -5.46 -8.01
CA TYR A 21 -17.81 -5.15 -9.29
C TYR A 21 -16.31 -5.40 -9.20
N LYS A 22 -15.86 -6.52 -9.78
CA LYS A 22 -14.47 -6.97 -9.70
C LYS A 22 -13.47 -5.91 -10.19
N SER A 23 -13.79 -5.22 -11.27
CA SER A 23 -12.95 -4.13 -11.81
C SER A 23 -12.78 -2.98 -10.83
N ASP A 24 -13.85 -2.58 -10.13
CA ASP A 24 -13.79 -1.54 -9.10
C ASP A 24 -12.96 -2.02 -7.91
N PHE A 25 -13.13 -3.27 -7.49
CA PHE A 25 -12.34 -3.80 -6.39
C PHE A 25 -10.85 -3.76 -6.71
N ILE A 26 -10.44 -4.24 -7.88
CA ILE A 26 -9.05 -4.21 -8.35
C ILE A 26 -8.54 -2.76 -8.40
N LYS A 27 -9.32 -1.83 -8.97
CA LYS A 27 -8.97 -0.40 -9.03
C LYS A 27 -8.64 0.18 -7.66
N PHE A 28 -9.43 -0.13 -6.64
CA PHE A 28 -9.19 0.34 -5.27
C PHE A 28 -7.96 -0.32 -4.62
N LEU A 29 -7.69 -1.60 -4.92
CA LEU A 29 -6.45 -2.24 -4.47
C LEU A 29 -5.21 -1.64 -5.12
N VAL A 30 -5.29 -1.26 -6.40
CA VAL A 30 -4.22 -0.51 -7.09
C VAL A 30 -3.98 0.84 -6.41
N TYR A 31 -5.03 1.54 -5.99
CA TYR A 31 -4.88 2.78 -5.21
C TYR A 31 -4.24 2.55 -3.84
N ALA A 32 -4.52 1.41 -3.20
CA ALA A 32 -3.87 1.04 -1.95
C ALA A 32 -2.37 0.80 -2.14
N HIS A 33 -1.98 0.08 -3.20
CA HIS A 33 -0.59 -0.19 -3.54
C HIS A 33 0.16 1.12 -3.83
N ALA A 34 -0.39 1.98 -4.69
CA ALA A 34 0.20 3.29 -5.00
C ALA A 34 0.38 4.17 -3.75
N SER A 35 -0.58 4.17 -2.82
CA SER A 35 -0.46 4.91 -1.56
C SER A 35 0.59 4.31 -0.61
N CYS A 36 0.85 3.00 -0.72
CA CYS A 36 1.91 2.30 0.00
C CYS A 36 3.28 2.76 -0.50
N ASP A 37 3.49 2.75 -1.81
CA ASP A 37 4.73 3.19 -2.47
C ASP A 37 5.01 4.68 -2.19
N GLU A 38 3.98 5.53 -2.25
CA GLU A 38 4.09 6.94 -1.86
C GLU A 38 4.54 7.09 -0.39
N THR A 39 4.09 6.20 0.49
CA THR A 39 4.51 6.23 1.90
C THR A 39 5.96 5.80 2.08
N VAL A 40 6.40 4.77 1.37
CA VAL A 40 7.82 4.35 1.33
C VAL A 40 8.71 5.48 0.81
N SER A 41 8.33 6.12 -0.29
CA SER A 41 9.08 7.25 -0.86
C SER A 41 9.25 8.38 0.16
N HIS A 42 8.18 8.75 0.87
CA HIS A 42 8.26 9.74 1.94
C HIS A 42 9.16 9.30 3.11
N LEU A 43 9.10 8.03 3.53
CA LEU A 43 9.93 7.52 4.62
C LEU A 43 11.42 7.50 4.26
N ASN A 44 11.76 7.10 3.03
CA ASN A 44 13.13 7.17 2.52
C ASN A 44 13.64 8.62 2.53
N MET A 45 12.87 9.56 1.99
CA MET A 45 13.25 10.97 2.00
C MET A 45 13.50 11.51 3.41
N ILE A 46 12.64 11.18 4.38
CA ILE A 46 12.82 11.59 5.78
C ILE A 46 14.07 10.93 6.39
N SER A 47 14.28 9.64 6.14
CA SER A 47 15.46 8.91 6.63
C SER A 47 16.74 9.55 6.09
N ASP A 48 16.79 9.87 4.81
CA ASP A 48 17.99 10.39 4.15
C ASP A 48 18.32 11.83 4.57
N ILE A 49 17.31 12.68 4.80
CA ILE A 49 17.53 14.09 5.17
C ILE A 49 17.88 14.23 6.65
N TYR A 50 17.21 13.49 7.52
CA TYR A 50 17.24 13.79 8.96
C TYR A 50 17.94 12.73 9.81
N TYR A 51 18.17 11.51 9.29
CA TYR A 51 18.60 10.40 10.11
C TYR A 51 19.73 9.56 9.48
N PRO A 52 21.00 9.97 9.65
CA PRO A 52 22.17 9.21 9.18
C PRO A 52 22.21 7.77 9.70
N GLU A 53 21.72 7.53 10.92
CA GLU A 53 21.64 6.23 11.57
C GLU A 53 20.48 5.33 11.11
N LYS A 54 19.64 5.83 10.17
CA LYS A 54 18.53 5.10 9.53
C LYS A 54 17.59 4.36 10.51
N PRO A 55 17.03 5.03 11.54
CA PRO A 55 16.14 4.43 12.52
C PRO A 55 14.80 3.96 11.89
N LEU A 56 14.49 4.41 10.68
CA LEU A 56 13.26 4.06 9.96
C LEU A 56 13.38 2.78 9.13
N ILE A 57 14.53 2.12 9.10
CA ILE A 57 14.79 0.97 8.21
C ILE A 57 13.75 -0.15 8.37
N ASN A 58 13.45 -0.55 9.60
CA ASN A 58 12.47 -1.60 9.87
C ASN A 58 11.06 -1.19 9.43
N LEU A 59 10.70 0.09 9.62
CA LEU A 59 9.40 0.60 9.19
C LEU A 59 9.28 0.61 7.66
N ILE A 60 10.34 0.98 6.96
CA ILE A 60 10.40 0.94 5.49
C ILE A 60 10.25 -0.51 5.01
N GLU A 61 10.98 -1.45 5.61
CA GLU A 61 10.88 -2.87 5.31
C GLU A 61 9.47 -3.44 5.54
N ASP A 62 8.80 -3.03 6.62
CA ASP A 62 7.42 -3.41 6.89
C ASP A 62 6.45 -2.91 5.80
N TYR A 63 6.64 -1.68 5.31
CA TYR A 63 5.86 -1.14 4.20
C TYR A 63 6.16 -1.85 2.86
N GLU A 64 7.41 -2.22 2.60
CA GLU A 64 7.79 -3.03 1.43
C GLU A 64 7.16 -4.44 1.47
N ILE A 65 7.12 -5.07 2.66
CA ILE A 65 6.38 -6.32 2.86
C ILE A 65 4.89 -6.12 2.62
N LEU A 66 4.31 -5.02 3.10
CA LEU A 66 2.91 -4.69 2.89
C LEU A 66 2.59 -4.49 1.40
N GLY A 67 3.41 -3.73 0.66
CA GLY A 67 3.27 -3.55 -0.78
C GLY A 67 3.26 -4.88 -1.54
N ARG A 68 4.23 -5.77 -1.25
CA ARG A 68 4.27 -7.13 -1.81
C ARG A 68 3.01 -7.94 -1.51
N LYS A 69 2.48 -7.83 -0.29
CA LYS A 69 1.22 -8.51 0.10
C LYS A 69 0.01 -7.95 -0.66
N ILE A 70 -0.08 -6.63 -0.82
CA ILE A 70 -1.14 -5.98 -1.60
C ILE A 70 -1.06 -6.44 -3.06
N ASN A 71 0.13 -6.44 -3.66
CA ASN A 71 0.34 -6.91 -5.03
C ASN A 71 -0.08 -8.38 -5.23
N LYS A 72 0.33 -9.26 -4.31
CA LYS A 72 -0.10 -10.66 -4.33
C LYS A 72 -1.62 -10.80 -4.21
N PHE A 73 -2.25 -9.94 -3.41
CA PHE A 73 -3.70 -9.93 -3.26
C PHE A 73 -4.41 -9.42 -4.52
N ILE A 74 -3.89 -8.39 -5.20
CA ILE A 74 -4.40 -7.93 -6.50
C ILE A 74 -4.39 -9.08 -7.50
N ASN A 75 -3.25 -9.77 -7.66
CA ASN A 75 -3.11 -10.91 -8.56
C ASN A 75 -4.09 -12.04 -8.21
N TYR A 76 -4.31 -12.30 -6.92
CA TYR A 76 -5.32 -13.26 -6.48
C TYR A 76 -6.72 -12.82 -6.89
N VAL A 77 -7.06 -11.54 -6.67
CA VAL A 77 -8.39 -11.01 -7.01
C VAL A 77 -8.64 -11.12 -8.51
N GLU A 78 -7.69 -10.70 -9.33
CA GLU A 78 -7.75 -10.78 -10.79
C GLU A 78 -8.02 -12.19 -11.29
N ASN A 79 -7.32 -13.20 -10.77
CA ASN A 79 -7.36 -14.55 -11.32
C ASN A 79 -8.39 -15.48 -10.67
N ASN A 80 -8.74 -15.27 -9.39
CA ASN A 80 -9.46 -16.27 -8.59
C ASN A 80 -10.75 -15.76 -7.95
N TRP A 81 -10.94 -14.45 -7.84
CA TRP A 81 -12.13 -13.88 -7.21
C TRP A 81 -13.36 -14.02 -8.11
N LYS A 82 -14.40 -14.68 -7.58
CA LYS A 82 -15.72 -14.88 -8.19
C LYS A 82 -16.74 -13.97 -7.54
#